data_AF-A0A4Y9URR9-F1
#
_entry.id   AF-A0A4Y9URR9-F1
#
_cell.length_a   1.000
_cell.length_b   1.000
_cell.length_c   1.000
_cell.angle_alpha   90.00
_cell.angle_beta   90.00
_cell.angle_gamma   90.00
#
_symmetry.space_group_name_H-M   'P 1'
#
loop_
_entity.id
_entity.type
_entity.pdbx_description
1 polymer ?
#
loop_
_entity_poly.entity_id
_entity_poly.type
_entity_poly.pdbx_seq_one_letter_code
_entity_poly.pdbx_strand_id
1 'polypeptide(L)'
;MSFPGYLKQPELNELTQAAIDGNLLEIDREILMQGIAPSLVLTLKKVSSDLAQFTIDLGRLNNIPPPDVKDDLPLQIFLTNAANQLRLRSLPQAEVFEHYKQVASDRRAAAPLNSQSGIDQRSGASPIKLLGAMGSPRAVTDSVFLAYADVDRKLSEEITKQLLAFDRSIRTVPQALLSKTDTDFEILEASARRCHTSIVVLSQSSLSQLTQPDSLTAMVLSLLRDRTGNLTIIWQGNEPPEIPNSWPTYTLVRINSSLSDATIALDNEIKCVVPPEAHTAIGLPFIVLAMTQSEAHELLDEPHEALSALDADRRAQFLELRSFLKETGASSIYSRYGARRDQWIPFLDSTLTAWGVIDEAVRGLNATGHPGLGQRFIKPQYYSFDALINQEEETLLSPIYDDIAKTGCIVLADELSLFHRTIRSAFTQSYLFNSDHALVTISPFDTVSTARRLFDAEFRRELRTAFRRFEREYDAQCEFGISNRTRLARWFYNSLPLAIVRLKEPPPDPGKMRQFFSNAGLRANRSQIADYLYSHGTVP
;
A
#
# COMPACT_ATOMS: atom_id res chain seq x y z
N MET A 1 13.66 0.97 -20.71
CA MET A 1 14.11 2.35 -21.06
C MET A 1 13.11 3.31 -20.42
N SER A 2 13.54 4.30 -19.65
CA SER A 2 12.65 5.31 -19.09
C SER A 2 12.07 6.17 -20.20
N PHE A 3 10.77 6.45 -20.17
CA PHE A 3 10.13 7.37 -21.11
C PHE A 3 10.77 8.76 -20.96
N PRO A 4 11.38 9.34 -22.01
CA PRO A 4 12.16 10.58 -21.90
C PRO A 4 11.30 11.84 -21.77
N GLY A 5 9.98 11.70 -21.71
CA GLY A 5 9.02 12.79 -21.74
C GLY A 5 8.69 13.27 -23.16
N TYR A 6 7.64 14.09 -23.28
CA TYR A 6 7.23 14.67 -24.57
C TYR A 6 8.07 15.89 -24.95
N LEU A 7 8.49 16.69 -23.98
CA LEU A 7 9.25 17.92 -24.14
C LEU A 7 10.64 17.75 -23.54
N LYS A 8 11.63 18.36 -24.19
CA LYS A 8 13.04 18.41 -23.77
C LYS A 8 13.23 19.53 -22.76
N GLN A 9 14.32 19.48 -22.00
CA GLN A 9 14.61 20.49 -20.98
C GLN A 9 14.61 21.95 -21.50
N PRO A 10 15.18 22.29 -22.67
CA PRO A 10 15.12 23.66 -23.18
C PRO A 10 13.69 24.15 -23.43
N GLU A 11 12.80 23.26 -23.82
CA GLU A 11 11.39 23.55 -24.12
C GLU A 11 10.59 23.76 -22.83
N LEU A 12 10.88 22.96 -21.80
CA LEU A 12 10.33 23.16 -20.45
C LEU A 12 10.79 24.50 -19.86
N ASN A 13 12.05 24.89 -20.10
CA ASN A 13 12.58 26.18 -19.65
C ASN A 13 11.88 27.34 -20.36
N GLU A 14 11.62 27.24 -21.67
CA GLU A 14 10.90 28.27 -22.43
C GLU A 14 9.45 28.42 -21.96
N LEU A 15 8.73 27.31 -21.71
CA LEU A 15 7.39 27.34 -21.12
C LEU A 15 7.38 27.97 -19.73
N THR A 16 8.41 27.69 -18.92
CA THR A 16 8.56 28.29 -17.59
C THR A 16 8.78 29.80 -17.70
N GLN A 17 9.63 30.25 -18.63
CA GLN A 17 9.84 31.68 -18.88
C GLN A 17 8.57 32.36 -19.40
N ALA A 18 7.84 31.74 -20.34
CA ALA A 18 6.57 32.25 -20.83
C ALA A 18 5.50 32.34 -19.72
N ALA A 19 5.51 31.41 -18.75
CA ALA A 19 4.63 31.48 -17.58
C ALA A 19 4.97 32.69 -16.68
N ILE A 20 6.25 32.98 -16.48
CA ILE A 20 6.72 34.15 -15.73
C ILE A 20 6.32 35.44 -16.46
N ASP A 21 6.68 35.56 -17.74
CA ASP A 21 6.43 36.76 -18.54
C ASP A 21 4.93 37.04 -18.73
N GLY A 22 4.12 35.97 -18.82
CA GLY A 22 2.67 36.04 -18.95
C GLY A 22 1.93 36.17 -17.61
N ASN A 23 2.64 36.30 -16.50
CA ASN A 23 2.08 36.34 -15.15
C ASN A 23 1.07 35.19 -14.89
N LEU A 24 1.40 34.01 -15.39
CA LEU A 24 0.58 32.81 -15.27
C LEU A 24 0.67 32.19 -13.87
N LEU A 25 1.76 32.48 -13.14
CA LEU A 25 2.00 31.94 -11.79
C LEU A 25 0.99 32.45 -10.75
N GLU A 26 0.31 33.57 -11.02
CA GLU A 26 -0.78 34.09 -10.19
C GLU A 26 -2.12 33.39 -10.44
N ILE A 27 -2.23 32.56 -11.49
CA ILE A 27 -3.44 31.77 -11.74
C ILE A 27 -3.49 30.61 -10.76
N ASP A 28 -4.66 30.39 -10.18
CA ASP A 28 -4.90 29.24 -9.31
C ASP A 28 -4.54 27.94 -10.05
N ARG A 29 -3.66 27.14 -9.44
CA ARG A 29 -3.23 25.84 -9.93
C ARG A 29 -4.41 24.94 -10.29
N GLU A 30 -5.53 25.01 -9.57
CA GLU A 30 -6.72 24.22 -9.86
C GLU A 30 -7.29 24.50 -11.25
N ILE A 31 -7.20 25.75 -11.72
CA ILE A 31 -7.61 26.16 -13.06
C ILE A 31 -6.68 25.54 -14.12
N LEU A 32 -5.37 25.56 -13.87
CA LEU A 32 -4.40 24.95 -14.80
C LEU A 32 -4.55 23.42 -14.89
N MET A 33 -4.99 22.79 -13.80
CA MET A 33 -5.19 21.34 -13.71
C MET A 33 -6.59 20.88 -14.14
N GLN A 34 -7.48 21.80 -14.54
CA GLN A 34 -8.85 21.46 -14.89
C GLN A 34 -8.91 20.47 -16.05
N GLY A 35 -9.65 19.36 -15.87
CA GLY A 35 -9.76 18.29 -16.87
C GLY A 35 -8.67 17.20 -16.77
N ILE A 36 -7.63 17.39 -15.95
CA ILE A 36 -6.68 16.33 -15.64
C ILE A 36 -7.28 15.43 -14.55
N ALA A 37 -7.10 14.12 -14.68
CA ALA A 37 -7.63 13.13 -13.74
C ALA A 37 -7.25 13.48 -12.28
N PRO A 38 -8.22 13.60 -11.35
CA PRO A 38 -7.93 14.04 -9.98
C PRO A 38 -6.95 13.13 -9.24
N SER A 39 -6.97 11.82 -9.52
CA SER A 39 -6.01 10.85 -8.96
C SER A 39 -4.58 11.17 -9.34
N LEU A 40 -4.36 11.61 -10.59
CA LEU A 40 -3.04 12.02 -11.06
C LEU A 40 -2.61 13.33 -10.41
N VAL A 41 -3.48 14.34 -10.34
CA VAL A 41 -3.17 15.64 -9.73
C VAL A 41 -2.77 15.49 -8.25
N LEU A 42 -3.34 14.51 -7.54
CA LEU A 42 -2.99 14.20 -6.14
C LEU A 42 -1.58 13.62 -5.97
N THR A 43 -1.04 12.96 -6.99
CA THR A 43 0.33 12.41 -6.95
C THR A 43 1.40 13.48 -7.16
N LEU A 44 1.00 14.69 -7.60
CA LEU A 44 1.92 15.79 -7.83
C LEU A 44 2.26 16.47 -6.49
N LYS A 45 3.56 16.50 -6.18
CA LYS A 45 4.10 17.13 -4.97
C LYS A 45 3.66 18.60 -4.89
N LYS A 46 3.11 18.99 -3.73
CA LYS A 46 2.83 20.39 -3.42
C LYS A 46 4.04 21.06 -2.78
N VAL A 47 4.41 22.24 -3.26
CA VAL A 47 5.48 23.08 -2.73
C VAL A 47 4.95 24.52 -2.58
N SER A 48 5.57 25.29 -1.70
CA SER A 48 5.10 26.63 -1.32
C SER A 48 5.44 27.75 -2.31
N SER A 49 6.30 27.48 -3.30
CA SER A 49 6.69 28.45 -4.32
C SER A 49 5.92 28.19 -5.60
N ASP A 50 5.17 29.17 -6.10
CA ASP A 50 4.34 29.02 -7.31
C ASP A 50 5.18 28.67 -8.55
N LEU A 51 6.35 29.30 -8.69
CA LEU A 51 7.29 28.96 -9.76
C LEU A 51 7.78 27.52 -9.64
N ALA A 52 8.23 27.11 -8.44
CA ALA A 52 8.68 25.74 -8.22
C ALA A 52 7.55 24.72 -8.45
N GLN A 53 6.33 25.05 -8.02
CA GLN A 53 5.14 24.23 -8.23
C GLN A 53 4.85 24.06 -9.71
N PHE A 54 4.85 25.16 -10.48
CA PHE A 54 4.63 25.15 -11.91
C PHE A 54 5.68 24.28 -12.64
N THR A 55 6.96 24.43 -12.32
CA THR A 55 8.03 23.63 -12.92
C THR A 55 7.92 22.14 -12.56
N ILE A 56 7.58 21.81 -11.31
CA ILE A 56 7.36 20.42 -10.88
C ILE A 56 6.17 19.81 -11.62
N ASP A 57 5.05 20.52 -11.69
CA ASP A 57 3.85 20.07 -12.38
C ASP A 57 4.11 19.83 -13.86
N LEU A 58 4.72 20.80 -14.54
CA LEU A 58 5.06 20.71 -15.96
C LEU A 58 6.01 19.52 -16.23
N GLY A 59 7.06 19.37 -15.42
CA GLY A 59 8.02 18.27 -15.55
C GLY A 59 7.39 16.90 -15.27
N ARG A 60 6.52 16.79 -14.27
CA ARG A 60 5.82 15.54 -13.95
C ARG A 60 4.84 15.16 -15.03
N LEU A 61 3.96 16.08 -15.45
CA LEU A 61 2.99 15.85 -16.52
C LEU A 61 3.68 15.49 -17.84
N ASN A 62 4.85 16.06 -18.11
CA ASN A 62 5.65 15.75 -19.28
C ASN A 62 6.16 14.31 -19.33
N ASN A 63 6.37 13.69 -18.17
CA ASN A 63 6.92 12.35 -18.03
C ASN A 63 5.85 11.25 -17.89
N ILE A 64 4.56 11.60 -18.04
CA ILE A 64 3.48 10.63 -18.00
C ILE A 64 3.38 9.96 -19.38
N PRO A 65 3.53 8.63 -19.47
CA PRO A 65 3.38 7.93 -20.74
C PRO A 65 1.95 8.09 -21.28
N PRO A 66 1.75 7.93 -22.60
CA PRO A 66 0.43 8.13 -23.20
C PRO A 66 -0.55 7.12 -22.61
N PRO A 67 -1.77 7.53 -22.23
CA PRO A 67 -2.80 6.57 -21.87
C PRO A 67 -3.13 5.70 -23.09
N ASP A 68 -3.53 4.45 -22.84
CA ASP A 68 -3.94 3.49 -23.89
C ASP A 68 -5.17 3.95 -24.70
N VAL A 69 -5.84 5.03 -24.25
CA VAL A 69 -7.06 5.58 -24.82
C VAL A 69 -6.75 6.84 -25.64
N LYS A 70 -7.63 7.14 -26.61
CA LYS A 70 -7.58 8.35 -27.47
C LYS A 70 -7.74 9.69 -26.72
N ASP A 71 -7.72 9.69 -25.40
CA ASP A 71 -7.87 10.90 -24.59
C ASP A 71 -6.64 11.82 -24.76
N ASP A 72 -6.86 13.12 -24.54
CA ASP A 72 -5.80 14.13 -24.55
C ASP A 72 -4.76 13.83 -23.46
N LEU A 73 -3.50 14.13 -23.74
CA LEU A 73 -2.44 13.94 -22.75
C LEU A 73 -2.67 14.90 -21.56
N PRO A 74 -2.41 14.49 -20.31
CA PRO A 74 -2.44 15.40 -19.17
C PRO A 74 -1.61 16.67 -19.39
N LEU A 75 -0.44 16.52 -20.03
CA LEU A 75 0.39 17.66 -20.45
C LEU A 75 -0.35 18.57 -21.45
N GLN A 76 -1.04 18.03 -22.45
CA GLN A 76 -1.77 18.82 -23.45
C GLN A 76 -2.95 19.59 -22.82
N ILE A 77 -3.66 18.97 -21.89
CA ILE A 77 -4.75 19.62 -21.14
C ILE A 77 -4.17 20.79 -20.34
N PHE A 78 -3.08 20.57 -19.60
CA PHE A 78 -2.39 21.62 -18.84
C PHE A 78 -1.95 22.80 -19.72
N LEU A 79 -1.30 22.50 -20.85
CA LEU A 79 -0.86 23.52 -21.82
C LEU A 79 -2.04 24.27 -22.45
N THR A 80 -3.15 23.59 -22.70
CA THR A 80 -4.38 24.21 -23.22
C THR A 80 -4.98 25.19 -22.20
N ASN A 81 -5.07 24.78 -20.92
CA ASN A 81 -5.59 25.64 -19.86
C ASN A 81 -4.71 26.88 -19.68
N ALA A 82 -3.39 26.70 -19.66
CA ALA A 82 -2.43 27.79 -19.62
C ALA A 82 -2.60 28.77 -20.80
N ALA A 83 -2.65 28.26 -22.03
CA ALA A 83 -2.86 29.07 -23.22
C ALA A 83 -4.19 29.85 -23.17
N ASN A 84 -5.27 29.22 -22.70
CA ASN A 84 -6.56 29.87 -22.57
C ASN A 84 -6.54 31.02 -21.55
N GLN A 85 -5.88 30.84 -20.40
CA GLN A 85 -5.76 31.89 -19.39
C GLN A 85 -4.95 33.10 -19.90
N LEU A 86 -3.88 32.84 -20.66
CA LEU A 86 -3.09 33.90 -21.30
C LEU A 86 -3.89 34.62 -22.40
N ARG A 87 -4.68 33.88 -23.20
CA ARG A 87 -5.51 34.44 -24.27
C ARG A 87 -6.65 35.32 -23.72
N LEU A 88 -7.26 34.93 -22.60
CA LEU A 88 -8.27 35.75 -21.90
C LEU A 88 -7.71 37.12 -21.46
N ARG A 89 -6.38 37.21 -21.28
CA ARG A 89 -5.66 38.44 -20.92
C ARG A 89 -5.01 39.13 -22.13
N SER A 90 -5.23 38.62 -23.35
CA SER A 90 -4.62 39.12 -24.59
C SER A 90 -3.08 39.10 -24.57
N LEU A 91 -2.48 38.09 -23.94
CA LEU A 91 -1.03 37.95 -23.81
C LEU A 91 -0.43 37.08 -24.92
N PRO A 92 0.66 37.51 -25.60
CA PRO A 92 1.27 36.76 -26.70
C PRO A 92 1.88 35.42 -26.28
N GLN A 93 2.20 35.26 -24.98
CA GLN A 93 2.73 34.01 -24.43
C GLN A 93 1.78 32.82 -24.65
N ALA A 94 0.49 33.05 -24.89
CA ALA A 94 -0.45 31.99 -25.27
C ALA A 94 0.02 31.18 -26.48
N GLU A 95 0.70 31.81 -27.44
CA GLU A 95 1.22 31.15 -28.64
C GLU A 95 2.34 30.15 -28.32
N VAL A 96 3.17 30.42 -27.31
CA VAL A 96 4.23 29.51 -26.85
C VAL A 96 3.63 28.22 -26.29
N PHE A 97 2.56 28.33 -25.49
CA PHE A 97 1.87 27.17 -24.94
C PHE A 97 1.16 26.34 -26.00
N GLU A 98 0.51 26.98 -26.98
CA GLU A 98 -0.11 26.27 -28.11
C GLU A 98 0.93 25.58 -29.00
N HIS A 99 2.07 26.23 -29.25
CA HIS A 99 3.17 25.64 -29.99
C HIS A 99 3.64 24.34 -29.33
N TYR A 100 3.95 24.38 -28.02
CA TYR A 100 4.43 23.19 -27.31
C TYR A 100 3.35 22.13 -27.08
N LYS A 101 2.06 22.50 -27.04
CA LYS A 101 0.96 21.54 -27.09
C LYS A 101 1.00 20.72 -28.38
N GLN A 102 1.22 21.39 -29.52
CA GLN A 102 1.34 20.72 -30.81
C GLN A 102 2.58 19.83 -30.88
N VAL A 103 3.74 20.32 -30.41
CA VAL A 103 4.99 19.52 -30.34
C VAL A 103 4.79 18.24 -29.53
N ALA A 104 4.12 18.33 -28.37
CA ALA A 104 3.80 17.14 -27.56
C ALA A 104 2.87 16.17 -28.30
N SER A 105 1.90 16.68 -29.05
CA SER A 105 1.00 15.88 -29.90
C SER A 105 1.74 15.14 -31.00
N ASP A 106 2.60 15.84 -31.74
CA ASP A 106 3.36 15.26 -32.85
C ASP A 106 4.32 14.19 -32.33
N ARG A 107 4.95 14.41 -31.17
CA ARG A 107 5.83 13.41 -30.54
C ARG A 107 5.08 12.20 -30.00
N ARG A 108 3.84 12.38 -29.51
CA ARG A 108 2.95 11.25 -29.18
C ARG A 108 2.66 10.42 -30.43
N ALA A 109 2.34 11.06 -31.55
CA ALA A 109 2.04 10.38 -32.81
C ALA A 109 3.27 9.67 -33.41
N ALA A 110 4.47 10.23 -33.22
CA ALA A 110 5.73 9.66 -33.69
C ALA A 110 6.32 8.59 -32.77
N ALA A 111 5.85 8.47 -31.53
CA ALA A 111 6.30 7.42 -30.62
C ALA A 111 5.88 6.05 -31.20
N PRO A 112 6.83 5.13 -31.44
CA PRO A 112 6.48 3.82 -31.98
C PRO A 112 5.53 3.11 -31.02
N LEU A 113 4.35 2.73 -31.52
CA LEU A 113 3.40 1.81 -30.90
C LEU A 113 4.05 0.43 -30.76
N ASN A 114 5.10 0.32 -29.94
CA ASN A 114 5.75 -0.94 -29.68
C ASN A 114 4.94 -1.72 -28.62
N SER A 115 4.45 -2.88 -29.04
CA SER A 115 3.79 -3.97 -28.28
C SER A 115 2.27 -3.94 -28.08
N GLN A 116 1.51 -3.88 -29.17
CA GLN A 116 0.24 -4.63 -29.25
C GLN A 116 0.06 -5.24 -30.65
N SER A 117 0.77 -6.35 -30.89
CA SER A 117 0.44 -7.27 -31.98
C SER A 117 0.42 -8.68 -31.39
N GLY A 118 -0.77 -9.12 -30.97
CA GLY A 118 -0.96 -10.48 -30.46
C GLY A 118 -2.27 -10.73 -29.71
N ILE A 119 -3.38 -10.07 -30.05
CA ILE A 119 -4.71 -10.56 -29.64
C ILE A 119 -5.63 -10.50 -30.86
N ASP A 120 -5.85 -11.67 -31.44
CA ASP A 120 -6.82 -11.93 -32.50
C ASP A 120 -8.24 -11.52 -32.05
N GLN A 121 -8.85 -10.65 -32.84
CA GLN A 121 -10.27 -10.32 -32.71
C GLN A 121 -11.12 -11.40 -33.38
N ARG A 122 -11.71 -12.30 -32.58
CA ARG A 122 -12.94 -13.01 -32.95
C ARG A 122 -13.87 -13.20 -31.75
N SER A 123 -14.92 -12.38 -31.71
CA SER A 123 -16.33 -12.77 -31.48
C SER A 123 -17.09 -11.61 -30.81
N GLY A 124 -18.27 -11.32 -31.35
CA GLY A 124 -19.13 -10.23 -30.90
C GLY A 124 -19.75 -10.51 -29.54
N ALA A 125 -19.72 -9.50 -28.67
CA ALA A 125 -20.58 -9.35 -27.51
C ALA A 125 -20.83 -7.85 -27.24
N SER A 126 -22.04 -7.57 -26.75
CA SER A 126 -22.77 -6.31 -26.65
C SER A 126 -22.04 -5.06 -26.10
N PRO A 127 -22.47 -3.84 -26.47
CA PRO A 127 -21.85 -2.58 -26.06
C PRO A 127 -22.40 -2.08 -24.72
N ILE A 128 -22.01 -2.71 -23.61
CA ILE A 128 -22.08 -2.11 -22.27
C ILE A 128 -20.85 -2.58 -21.48
N LYS A 129 -19.68 -1.97 -21.70
CA LYS A 129 -18.46 -2.33 -20.93
C LYS A 129 -17.36 -1.25 -20.87
N LEU A 130 -17.66 0.02 -21.12
CA LEU A 130 -16.62 1.04 -21.32
C LEU A 130 -16.39 2.02 -20.16
N LEU A 131 -17.00 1.81 -18.99
CA LEU A 131 -16.68 2.55 -17.75
C LEU A 131 -15.94 1.70 -16.68
N GLY A 132 -15.53 0.47 -17.01
CA GLY A 132 -14.97 -0.50 -16.06
C GLY A 132 -13.47 -0.77 -16.13
N ALA A 133 -12.68 0.04 -16.86
CA ALA A 133 -11.29 -0.29 -17.21
C ALA A 133 -10.21 0.48 -16.43
N MET A 134 -10.56 1.26 -15.39
CA MET A 134 -9.56 1.58 -14.38
C MET A 134 -9.45 0.39 -13.44
N GLY A 135 -8.37 -0.40 -13.59
CA GLY A 135 -8.10 -1.53 -12.72
C GLY A 135 -8.20 -1.13 -11.26
N SER A 136 -8.77 -2.00 -10.42
CA SER A 136 -8.86 -1.75 -8.97
C SER A 136 -7.47 -1.35 -8.44
N PRO A 137 -7.37 -0.32 -7.59
CA PRO A 137 -6.08 0.21 -7.16
C PRO A 137 -5.22 -0.85 -6.47
N ARG A 138 -5.81 -1.93 -5.95
CA ARG A 138 -5.14 -3.06 -5.28
C ARG A 138 -5.20 -4.37 -6.09
N ALA A 139 -5.42 -4.32 -7.40
CA ALA A 139 -5.42 -5.53 -8.23
C ALA A 139 -4.04 -6.21 -8.23
N VAL A 140 -4.02 -7.53 -8.01
CA VAL A 140 -2.83 -8.36 -8.19
C VAL A 140 -2.93 -9.01 -9.57
N THR A 141 -2.05 -8.61 -10.47
CA THR A 141 -2.15 -8.93 -11.92
C THR A 141 -0.97 -9.74 -12.42
N ASP A 142 0.18 -9.62 -11.76
CA ASP A 142 1.42 -10.23 -12.20
C ASP A 142 1.70 -11.48 -11.35
N SER A 143 2.20 -12.54 -11.97
CA SER A 143 2.56 -13.77 -11.24
C SER A 143 3.82 -13.53 -10.42
N VAL A 144 4.81 -12.84 -10.99
CA VAL A 144 6.15 -12.69 -10.43
C VAL A 144 6.61 -11.25 -10.43
N PHE A 145 7.11 -10.78 -9.30
CA PHE A 145 8.01 -9.63 -9.22
C PHE A 145 9.46 -10.12 -9.32
N LEU A 146 10.20 -9.72 -10.36
CA LEU A 146 11.60 -10.10 -10.55
C LEU A 146 12.53 -8.91 -10.30
N ALA A 147 13.26 -8.96 -9.19
CA ALA A 147 14.28 -7.99 -8.81
C ALA A 147 15.69 -8.52 -9.12
N TYR A 148 16.55 -7.65 -9.64
CA TYR A 148 17.94 -7.97 -9.93
C TYR A 148 18.80 -6.70 -10.02
N ALA A 149 20.10 -6.85 -9.78
CA ALA A 149 21.09 -5.81 -10.05
C ALA A 149 21.52 -5.85 -11.54
N ASP A 150 22.02 -4.74 -12.08
CA ASP A 150 22.40 -4.67 -13.51
C ASP A 150 23.46 -5.70 -13.91
N VAL A 151 24.33 -6.10 -12.98
CA VAL A 151 25.33 -7.16 -13.19
C VAL A 151 24.69 -8.53 -13.49
N ASP A 152 23.46 -8.76 -13.05
CA ASP A 152 22.72 -10.02 -13.24
C ASP A 152 21.71 -9.96 -14.41
N ARG A 153 21.66 -8.85 -15.16
CA ARG A 153 20.65 -8.61 -16.18
C ARG A 153 20.49 -9.77 -17.17
N LYS A 154 21.61 -10.29 -17.69
CA LYS A 154 21.60 -11.38 -18.68
C LYS A 154 20.96 -12.65 -18.12
N LEU A 155 21.26 -12.99 -16.86
CA LEU A 155 20.65 -14.15 -16.20
C LEU A 155 19.16 -13.93 -15.99
N SER A 156 18.77 -12.74 -15.52
CA SER A 156 17.37 -12.37 -15.29
C SER A 156 16.55 -12.40 -16.58
N GLU A 157 17.10 -11.96 -17.71
CA GLU A 157 16.46 -12.03 -19.03
C GLU A 157 16.19 -13.49 -19.46
N GLU A 158 17.13 -14.40 -19.22
CA GLU A 158 16.95 -15.81 -19.54
C GLU A 158 15.93 -16.49 -18.60
N ILE A 159 15.95 -16.19 -17.29
CA ILE A 159 14.92 -16.64 -16.35
C ILE A 159 13.54 -16.15 -16.79
N THR A 160 13.44 -14.86 -17.16
CA THR A 160 12.20 -14.24 -17.64
C THR A 160 11.67 -14.98 -18.86
N LYS A 161 12.55 -15.24 -19.85
CA LYS A 161 12.19 -15.98 -21.06
C LYS A 161 11.65 -17.39 -20.76
N GLN A 162 12.28 -18.12 -19.84
CA GLN A 162 11.83 -19.47 -19.49
C GLN A 162 10.53 -19.46 -18.69
N LEU A 163 10.35 -18.53 -17.75
CA LEU A 163 9.10 -18.37 -17.01
C LEU A 163 7.94 -17.93 -17.91
N LEU A 164 8.18 -17.07 -18.90
CA LEU A 164 7.17 -16.72 -19.92
C LEU A 164 6.73 -17.95 -20.73
N ALA A 165 7.62 -18.93 -20.96
CA ALA A 165 7.25 -20.18 -21.62
C ALA A 165 6.30 -21.06 -20.78
N PHE A 166 6.19 -20.80 -19.47
CA PHE A 166 5.21 -21.39 -18.56
C PHE A 166 3.94 -20.52 -18.39
N ASP A 167 3.72 -19.54 -19.29
CA ASP A 167 2.59 -18.61 -19.27
C ASP A 167 2.52 -17.79 -17.97
N ARG A 168 3.69 -17.35 -17.47
CA ARG A 168 3.79 -16.49 -16.28
C ARG A 168 3.86 -15.01 -16.68
N SER A 169 3.00 -14.20 -16.09
CA SER A 169 3.14 -12.74 -16.14
C SER A 169 4.25 -12.28 -15.19
N ILE A 170 5.24 -11.56 -15.72
CA ILE A 170 6.45 -11.18 -14.98
C ILE A 170 6.61 -9.66 -15.03
N ARG A 171 6.75 -9.06 -13.86
CA ARG A 171 7.14 -7.66 -13.69
C ARG A 171 8.61 -7.59 -13.32
N THR A 172 9.44 -7.18 -14.27
CA THR A 172 10.87 -6.94 -14.04
C THR A 172 11.08 -5.52 -13.54
N VAL A 173 11.70 -5.35 -12.38
CA VAL A 173 12.07 -4.03 -11.86
C VAL A 173 13.59 -4.00 -11.66
N PRO A 174 14.35 -3.61 -12.69
CA PRO A 174 15.79 -3.45 -12.54
C PRO A 174 16.07 -2.41 -11.47
N GLN A 175 17.12 -2.63 -10.66
CA GLN A 175 17.55 -1.71 -9.59
C GLN A 175 16.61 -1.59 -8.38
N ALA A 176 15.53 -2.39 -8.29
CA ALA A 176 14.68 -2.45 -7.09
C ALA A 176 15.49 -2.71 -5.79
N LEU A 177 16.57 -3.50 -5.90
CA LEU A 177 17.46 -3.84 -4.78
C LEU A 177 18.31 -2.66 -4.28
N LEU A 178 18.32 -1.55 -5.02
CA LEU A 178 19.11 -0.35 -4.76
C LEU A 178 18.23 0.86 -4.43
N SER A 179 16.96 0.65 -4.08
CA SER A 179 16.04 1.72 -3.64
C SER A 179 16.61 2.45 -2.41
N LYS A 180 16.64 3.78 -2.46
CA LYS A 180 17.25 4.63 -1.41
C LYS A 180 16.37 5.80 -0.98
N THR A 181 15.42 6.20 -1.82
CA THR A 181 14.56 7.35 -1.59
C THR A 181 13.11 6.91 -1.35
N ASP A 182 12.32 7.79 -0.74
CA ASP A 182 10.87 7.61 -0.58
C ASP A 182 10.19 7.24 -1.90
N THR A 183 10.53 7.94 -2.98
CA THR A 183 10.01 7.73 -4.34
C THR A 183 10.39 6.34 -4.87
N ASP A 184 11.62 5.87 -4.60
CA ASP A 184 12.03 4.52 -5.00
C ASP A 184 11.21 3.45 -4.27
N PHE A 185 10.93 3.67 -2.98
CA PHE A 185 10.12 2.77 -2.16
C PHE A 185 8.64 2.79 -2.59
N GLU A 186 8.08 3.93 -2.98
CA GLU A 186 6.73 4.01 -3.56
C GLU A 186 6.62 3.20 -4.87
N ILE A 187 7.61 3.35 -5.77
CA ILE A 187 7.65 2.60 -7.04
C ILE A 187 7.80 1.09 -6.76
N LEU A 188 8.68 0.74 -5.83
CA LEU A 188 8.89 -0.63 -5.38
C LEU A 188 7.60 -1.23 -4.81
N GLU A 189 6.93 -0.54 -3.89
CA GLU A 189 5.67 -0.97 -3.28
C GLU A 189 4.59 -1.15 -4.34
N ALA A 190 4.40 -0.15 -5.20
CA ALA A 190 3.37 -0.15 -6.22
C ALA A 190 3.54 -1.31 -7.21
N SER A 191 4.80 -1.71 -7.45
CA SER A 191 5.14 -2.83 -8.32
C SER A 191 5.01 -4.17 -7.60
N ALA A 192 5.54 -4.29 -6.38
CA ALA A 192 5.54 -5.52 -5.59
C ALA A 192 4.12 -5.95 -5.19
N ARG A 193 3.26 -5.01 -4.79
CA ARG A 193 1.88 -5.30 -4.37
C ARG A 193 1.01 -5.84 -5.51
N ARG A 194 1.42 -5.68 -6.76
CA ARG A 194 0.69 -6.20 -7.93
C ARG A 194 1.08 -7.64 -8.28
N CYS A 195 2.05 -8.22 -7.58
CA CYS A 195 2.62 -9.51 -7.91
C CYS A 195 2.21 -10.60 -6.91
N HIS A 196 2.10 -11.86 -7.34
CA HIS A 196 1.81 -13.00 -6.46
C HIS A 196 3.01 -13.46 -5.64
N THR A 197 4.20 -13.50 -6.22
CA THR A 197 5.45 -13.85 -5.52
C THR A 197 6.58 -12.89 -5.88
N SER A 198 7.66 -12.88 -5.10
CA SER A 198 8.87 -12.12 -5.42
C SER A 198 10.07 -13.06 -5.61
N ILE A 199 10.85 -12.77 -6.64
CA ILE A 199 12.08 -13.47 -6.99
C ILE A 199 13.20 -12.45 -7.05
N VAL A 200 14.32 -12.76 -6.40
CA VAL A 200 15.54 -11.96 -6.43
C VAL A 200 16.66 -12.76 -7.05
N VAL A 201 17.24 -12.26 -8.13
CA VAL A 201 18.38 -12.90 -8.80
C VAL A 201 19.67 -12.34 -8.22
N LEU A 202 20.54 -13.22 -7.73
CA LEU A 202 21.83 -12.88 -7.15
C LEU A 202 22.96 -13.69 -7.76
N SER A 203 24.07 -13.02 -8.00
CA SER A 203 25.39 -13.59 -8.24
C SER A 203 26.35 -13.11 -7.14
N GLN A 204 27.56 -13.66 -7.12
CA GLN A 204 28.61 -13.17 -6.20
C GLN A 204 28.86 -11.67 -6.35
N SER A 205 28.79 -11.15 -7.57
CA SER A 205 29.02 -9.74 -7.87
C SER A 205 27.92 -8.85 -7.29
N SER A 206 26.65 -9.23 -7.44
CA SER A 206 25.55 -8.44 -6.87
C SER A 206 25.44 -8.58 -5.36
N LEU A 207 25.67 -9.77 -4.81
CA LEU A 207 25.71 -9.95 -3.36
C LEU A 207 26.78 -9.04 -2.73
N SER A 208 27.98 -8.97 -3.32
CA SER A 208 29.05 -8.07 -2.84
C SER A 208 28.64 -6.60 -2.87
N GLN A 209 27.85 -6.17 -3.87
CA GLN A 209 27.33 -4.80 -3.95
C GLN A 209 26.22 -4.53 -2.92
N LEU A 210 25.36 -5.52 -2.66
CA LEU A 210 24.19 -5.38 -1.79
C LEU A 210 24.52 -5.48 -0.30
N THR A 211 25.64 -6.12 0.06
CA THR A 211 26.12 -6.14 1.45
C THR A 211 26.59 -4.77 1.97
N GLN A 212 26.72 -3.75 1.10
CA GLN A 212 27.09 -2.39 1.47
C GLN A 212 26.19 -1.38 0.72
N PRO A 213 25.06 -0.88 1.28
CA PRO A 213 24.62 -0.84 2.69
C PRO A 213 23.54 -1.88 3.07
N ASP A 214 23.84 -2.75 4.04
CA ASP A 214 23.01 -3.90 4.43
C ASP A 214 21.58 -3.54 4.88
N SER A 215 21.39 -2.45 5.63
CA SER A 215 20.07 -2.10 6.19
C SER A 215 19.02 -1.78 5.11
N LEU A 216 19.39 -1.04 4.06
CA LEU A 216 18.46 -0.68 2.99
C LEU A 216 18.08 -1.89 2.14
N THR A 217 19.04 -2.77 1.84
CA THR A 217 18.73 -4.02 1.11
C THR A 217 17.84 -4.93 1.96
N ALA A 218 18.11 -5.09 3.25
CA ALA A 218 17.25 -5.85 4.16
C ALA A 218 15.81 -5.28 4.19
N MET A 219 15.66 -3.95 4.15
CA MET A 219 14.36 -3.28 4.06
C MET A 219 13.64 -3.56 2.75
N VAL A 220 14.33 -3.46 1.59
CA VAL A 220 13.77 -3.80 0.28
C VAL A 220 13.29 -5.26 0.26
N LEU A 221 14.13 -6.20 0.69
CA LEU A 221 13.79 -7.62 0.72
C LEU A 221 12.61 -7.90 1.68
N SER A 222 12.57 -7.21 2.81
CA SER A 222 11.45 -7.32 3.76
C SER A 222 10.16 -6.82 3.15
N LEU A 223 10.17 -5.69 2.45
CA LEU A 223 9.02 -5.19 1.70
C LEU A 223 8.56 -6.21 0.65
N LEU A 224 9.49 -6.77 -0.14
CA LEU A 224 9.15 -7.79 -1.14
C LEU A 224 8.47 -9.01 -0.50
N ARG A 225 9.05 -9.56 0.56
CA ARG A 225 8.46 -10.67 1.33
C ARG A 225 7.08 -10.30 1.87
N ASP A 226 6.95 -9.14 2.50
CA ASP A 226 5.73 -8.75 3.20
C ASP A 226 4.56 -8.48 2.22
N ARG A 227 4.83 -7.91 1.03
CA ARG A 227 3.80 -7.68 -0.01
C ARG A 227 3.44 -8.94 -0.79
N THR A 228 4.41 -9.84 -0.96
CA THR A 228 4.19 -11.01 -1.80
C THR A 228 3.84 -12.27 -1.03
N GLY A 229 4.14 -12.31 0.27
CA GLY A 229 3.99 -13.49 1.14
C GLY A 229 5.13 -14.50 0.98
N ASN A 230 5.96 -14.37 -0.07
CA ASN A 230 7.07 -15.27 -0.34
C ASN A 230 8.22 -14.55 -1.05
N LEU A 231 9.45 -14.82 -0.63
CA LEU A 231 10.67 -14.29 -1.20
C LEU A 231 11.57 -15.45 -1.61
N THR A 232 11.79 -15.60 -2.91
CA THR A 232 12.70 -16.61 -3.45
C THR A 232 13.97 -15.96 -3.96
N ILE A 233 15.13 -16.41 -3.48
CA ILE A 233 16.44 -16.01 -3.99
C ILE A 233 16.93 -17.06 -4.98
N ILE A 234 17.22 -16.63 -6.20
CA ILE A 234 17.92 -17.42 -7.20
C ILE A 234 19.40 -17.10 -7.11
N TRP A 235 20.21 -18.11 -6.85
CA TRP A 235 21.65 -17.96 -6.69
C TRP A 235 22.44 -18.55 -7.86
N GLN A 236 23.29 -17.72 -8.45
CA GLN A 236 24.30 -18.11 -9.43
C GLN A 236 25.70 -18.12 -8.78
N GLY A 237 26.12 -19.30 -8.31
CA GLY A 237 27.45 -19.51 -7.76
C GLY A 237 27.69 -20.97 -7.40
N ASN A 238 28.95 -21.39 -7.39
CA ASN A 238 29.34 -22.76 -7.03
C ASN A 238 29.22 -23.03 -5.52
N GLU A 239 29.46 -21.99 -4.72
CA GLU A 239 29.41 -22.05 -3.26
C GLU A 239 28.07 -21.49 -2.74
N PRO A 240 27.61 -21.92 -1.55
CA PRO A 240 26.49 -21.27 -0.87
C PRO A 240 26.72 -19.75 -0.73
N PRO A 241 25.72 -18.89 -0.98
CA PRO A 241 25.88 -17.47 -0.72
C PRO A 241 25.99 -17.22 0.78
N GLU A 242 26.94 -16.38 1.19
CA GLU A 242 27.01 -15.83 2.55
C GLU A 242 26.00 -14.68 2.68
N ILE A 243 24.76 -15.04 3.00
CA ILE A 243 23.66 -14.07 3.13
C ILE A 243 23.67 -13.44 4.53
N PRO A 244 23.56 -12.10 4.66
CA PRO A 244 23.47 -11.43 5.95
C PRO A 244 22.28 -11.92 6.79
N ASN A 245 22.48 -12.05 8.10
CA ASN A 245 21.43 -12.47 9.05
C ASN A 245 20.29 -11.44 9.20
N SER A 246 20.52 -10.21 8.76
CA SER A 246 19.54 -9.13 8.72
C SER A 246 18.47 -9.33 7.65
N TRP A 247 18.75 -10.15 6.64
CA TRP A 247 17.80 -10.40 5.55
C TRP A 247 16.60 -11.21 6.06
N PRO A 248 15.40 -10.93 5.54
CA PRO A 248 14.21 -11.68 5.94
C PRO A 248 14.31 -13.14 5.50
N THR A 249 13.46 -14.01 6.05
CA THR A 249 13.39 -15.42 5.61
C THR A 249 13.11 -15.52 4.11
N TYR A 250 13.83 -16.41 3.42
CA TYR A 250 13.71 -16.64 1.98
C TYR A 250 13.80 -18.14 1.64
N THR A 251 13.28 -18.50 0.47
CA THR A 251 13.55 -19.78 -0.21
C THR A 251 14.78 -19.61 -1.10
N LEU A 252 15.75 -20.52 -1.03
CA LEU A 252 16.94 -20.48 -1.89
C LEU A 252 16.84 -21.51 -3.02
N VAL A 253 16.91 -21.04 -4.27
CA VAL A 253 17.00 -21.87 -5.47
C VAL A 253 18.37 -21.68 -6.11
N ARG A 254 19.18 -22.76 -6.18
CA ARG A 254 20.53 -22.70 -6.75
C ARG A 254 20.55 -23.16 -8.19
N ILE A 255 21.32 -22.46 -9.03
CA ILE A 255 21.61 -22.88 -10.40
C ILE A 255 22.86 -23.76 -10.37
N ASN A 256 22.70 -25.06 -10.05
CA ASN A 256 23.82 -26.00 -9.90
C ASN A 256 24.37 -26.51 -11.24
N SER A 257 23.49 -26.87 -12.18
CA SER A 257 23.86 -27.55 -13.43
C SER A 257 23.09 -27.04 -14.65
N SER A 258 21.83 -26.66 -14.48
CA SER A 258 20.96 -26.18 -15.56
C SER A 258 20.03 -25.11 -15.04
N LEU A 259 19.90 -24.03 -15.81
CA LEU A 259 18.90 -22.99 -15.53
C LEU A 259 17.47 -23.53 -15.68
N SER A 260 17.26 -24.51 -16.56
CA SER A 260 15.94 -25.11 -16.78
C SER A 260 15.40 -25.79 -15.51
N ASP A 261 16.26 -26.48 -14.76
CA ASP A 261 15.83 -27.18 -13.53
C ASP A 261 15.42 -26.19 -12.44
N ALA A 262 16.18 -25.09 -12.32
CA ALA A 262 15.84 -24.00 -11.42
C ALA A 262 14.50 -23.35 -11.82
N THR A 263 14.27 -23.09 -13.10
CA THR A 263 13.01 -22.52 -13.58
C THR A 263 11.82 -23.45 -13.35
N ILE A 264 11.97 -24.77 -13.51
CA ILE A 264 10.90 -25.73 -13.19
C ILE A 264 10.57 -25.71 -11.70
N ALA A 265 11.58 -25.64 -10.82
CA ALA A 265 11.35 -25.52 -9.38
C ALA A 265 10.60 -24.22 -9.04
N LEU A 266 10.97 -23.10 -9.67
CA LEU A 266 10.29 -21.81 -9.50
C LEU A 266 8.85 -21.85 -10.00
N ASP A 267 8.59 -22.44 -11.17
CA ASP A 267 7.23 -22.57 -11.71
C ASP A 267 6.32 -23.36 -10.76
N ASN A 268 6.84 -24.43 -10.14
CA ASN A 268 6.10 -25.17 -9.13
C ASN A 268 5.78 -24.33 -7.89
N GLU A 269 6.72 -23.51 -7.43
CA GLU A 269 6.49 -22.57 -6.32
C GLU A 269 5.47 -21.48 -6.68
N ILE A 270 5.56 -20.93 -7.90
CA ILE A 270 4.62 -19.92 -8.43
C ILE A 270 3.20 -20.50 -8.52
N LYS A 271 3.05 -21.74 -9.02
CA LYS A 271 1.74 -22.42 -9.10
C LYS A 271 1.04 -22.55 -7.76
N CYS A 272 1.77 -22.66 -6.66
CA CYS A 272 1.19 -22.77 -5.33
C CYS A 272 0.59 -21.46 -4.80
N VAL A 273 0.98 -20.31 -5.35
CA VAL A 273 0.58 -18.98 -4.85
C VAL A 273 -0.23 -18.15 -5.84
N VAL A 274 -0.17 -18.48 -7.13
CA VAL A 274 -1.00 -17.86 -8.17
C VAL A 274 -2.39 -18.52 -8.16
N PRO A 275 -3.48 -17.74 -8.09
CA PRO A 275 -4.82 -18.29 -8.12
C PRO A 275 -5.14 -18.92 -9.48
N PRO A 276 -6.14 -19.80 -9.56
CA PRO A 276 -6.62 -20.34 -10.83
C PRO A 276 -7.07 -19.21 -11.80
N GLU A 277 -6.79 -19.37 -13.10
CA GLU A 277 -6.95 -18.37 -14.17
C GLU A 277 -8.31 -17.63 -14.21
N ALA A 278 -9.38 -18.25 -13.70
CA ALA A 278 -10.71 -17.66 -13.67
C ALA A 278 -10.90 -16.55 -12.62
N HIS A 279 -9.95 -16.30 -11.73
CA HIS A 279 -10.11 -15.39 -10.60
C HIS A 279 -9.30 -14.10 -10.75
N THR A 280 -9.95 -12.98 -10.43
CA THR A 280 -9.25 -11.70 -10.30
C THR A 280 -8.72 -11.56 -8.88
N ALA A 281 -7.41 -11.40 -8.70
CA ALA A 281 -6.83 -11.25 -7.38
C ALA A 281 -6.84 -9.79 -6.89
N ILE A 282 -7.10 -9.61 -5.59
CA ILE A 282 -7.05 -8.31 -4.92
C ILE A 282 -6.18 -8.41 -3.66
N GLY A 283 -5.25 -7.47 -3.55
CA GLY A 283 -4.38 -7.30 -2.40
C GLY A 283 -5.16 -6.76 -1.21
N LEU A 284 -5.08 -7.45 -0.08
CA LEU A 284 -5.69 -7.05 1.19
C LEU A 284 -4.58 -6.55 2.13
N PRO A 285 -4.38 -5.22 2.23
CA PRO A 285 -3.41 -4.67 3.16
C PRO A 285 -3.85 -4.94 4.60
N PHE A 286 -2.92 -5.45 5.40
CA PHE A 286 -3.14 -5.59 6.83
C PHE A 286 -1.89 -5.28 7.65
N ILE A 287 -2.12 -4.84 8.87
CA ILE A 287 -1.13 -4.40 9.83
C ILE A 287 -1.38 -5.13 11.15
N VAL A 288 -0.32 -5.60 11.77
CA VAL A 288 -0.37 -6.23 13.10
C VAL A 288 0.23 -5.27 14.11
N LEU A 289 -0.61 -4.82 15.03
CA LEU A 289 -0.21 -3.99 16.17
C LEU A 289 -0.06 -4.90 17.38
N ALA A 290 1.15 -5.42 17.58
CA ALA A 290 1.50 -6.29 18.70
C ALA A 290 2.96 -6.07 19.06
N MET A 291 3.34 -6.26 20.32
CA MET A 291 4.72 -6.23 20.81
C MET A 291 5.58 -7.31 20.16
N THR A 292 6.88 -7.07 20.10
CA THR A 292 7.89 -8.12 19.98
C THR A 292 8.14 -8.77 21.34
N GLN A 293 8.85 -9.89 21.35
CA GLN A 293 9.23 -10.55 22.61
C GLN A 293 10.04 -9.63 23.53
N SER A 294 10.94 -8.82 22.97
CA SER A 294 11.76 -7.88 23.73
C SER A 294 10.92 -6.79 24.39
N GLU A 295 9.96 -6.22 23.65
CA GLU A 295 9.05 -5.19 24.17
C GLU A 295 8.07 -5.74 25.22
N ALA A 296 7.68 -7.02 25.09
CA ALA A 296 6.87 -7.68 26.12
C ALA A 296 7.66 -7.83 27.44
N HIS A 297 8.96 -8.13 27.37
CA HIS A 297 9.86 -8.10 28.54
C HIS A 297 9.97 -6.71 29.14
N GLU A 298 10.21 -5.68 28.32
CA GLU A 298 10.23 -4.28 28.74
C GLU A 298 8.95 -3.88 29.48
N LEU A 299 7.78 -4.18 28.90
CA LEU A 299 6.49 -3.80 29.47
C LEU A 299 6.17 -4.54 30.79
N LEU A 300 6.49 -5.82 30.90
CA LEU A 300 6.03 -6.66 32.02
C LEU A 300 7.03 -6.72 33.18
N ASP A 301 8.33 -6.82 32.87
CA ASP A 301 9.39 -6.98 33.87
C ASP A 301 9.97 -5.63 34.31
N GLU A 302 10.12 -4.69 33.39
CA GLU A 302 10.78 -3.39 33.63
C GLU A 302 9.88 -2.19 33.30
N PRO A 303 8.67 -2.07 33.90
CA PRO A 303 7.67 -1.10 33.45
C PRO A 303 8.01 0.34 33.85
N HIS A 304 9.23 0.65 34.28
CA HIS A 304 9.59 1.96 34.81
C HIS A 304 9.29 3.08 33.82
N GLU A 305 9.67 2.90 32.55
CA GLU A 305 9.38 3.87 31.50
C GLU A 305 7.88 3.91 31.16
N ALA A 306 7.23 2.74 31.05
CA ALA A 306 5.80 2.63 30.79
C ALA A 306 4.96 3.34 31.87
N LEU A 307 5.31 3.15 33.14
CA LEU A 307 4.61 3.73 34.30
C LEU A 307 4.89 5.22 34.47
N SER A 308 6.07 5.69 34.09
CA SER A 308 6.46 7.10 34.22
C SER A 308 5.57 8.04 33.39
N ALA A 309 5.09 7.54 32.25
CA ALA A 309 4.24 8.29 31.32
C ALA A 309 2.74 8.21 31.64
N LEU A 310 2.34 7.42 32.64
CA LEU A 310 0.95 7.24 33.05
C LEU A 310 0.62 8.12 34.25
N ASP A 311 -0.59 8.69 34.25
CA ASP A 311 -1.17 9.31 35.45
C ASP A 311 -1.40 8.27 36.56
N ALA A 312 -1.68 8.74 37.78
CA ALA A 312 -1.79 7.87 38.96
C ALA A 312 -2.84 6.77 38.80
N ASP A 313 -3.99 7.10 38.20
CA ASP A 313 -5.09 6.17 37.99
C ASP A 313 -4.70 5.09 36.97
N ARG A 314 -4.13 5.47 35.82
CA ARG A 314 -3.65 4.54 34.80
C ARG A 314 -2.53 3.64 35.34
N ARG A 315 -1.63 4.19 36.14
CA ARG A 315 -0.57 3.43 36.79
C ARG A 315 -1.15 2.35 37.71
N ALA A 316 -2.15 2.69 38.53
CA ALA A 316 -2.82 1.73 39.39
C ALA A 316 -3.53 0.63 38.58
N GLN A 317 -4.26 1.01 37.53
CA GLN A 317 -4.94 0.06 36.62
C GLN A 317 -3.96 -0.89 35.93
N PHE A 318 -2.83 -0.39 35.44
CA PHE A 318 -1.81 -1.23 34.81
C PHE A 318 -1.15 -2.19 35.82
N LEU A 319 -0.90 -1.75 37.04
CA LEU A 319 -0.35 -2.62 38.09
C LEU A 319 -1.34 -3.72 38.50
N GLU A 320 -2.64 -3.41 38.57
CA GLU A 320 -3.71 -4.38 38.79
C GLU A 320 -3.75 -5.41 37.65
N LEU A 321 -3.77 -4.95 36.40
CA LEU A 321 -3.71 -5.78 35.20
C LEU A 321 -2.50 -6.72 35.22
N ARG A 322 -1.30 -6.19 35.51
CA ARG A 322 -0.07 -6.98 35.57
C ARG A 322 -0.13 -8.06 36.64
N SER A 323 -0.72 -7.75 37.80
CA SER A 323 -0.90 -8.72 38.88
C SER A 323 -1.83 -9.85 38.44
N PHE A 324 -2.94 -9.50 37.79
CA PHE A 324 -3.89 -10.46 37.24
C PHE A 324 -3.27 -11.35 36.15
N LEU A 325 -2.46 -10.78 35.25
CA LEU A 325 -1.70 -11.56 34.26
C LEU A 325 -0.79 -12.58 34.97
N LYS A 326 0.00 -12.15 35.97
CA LYS A 326 0.89 -13.05 36.72
C LYS A 326 0.14 -14.20 37.40
N GLU A 327 -1.03 -13.93 37.98
CA GLU A 327 -1.84 -14.93 38.69
C GLU A 327 -2.47 -15.98 37.76
N THR A 328 -2.83 -15.63 36.52
CA THR A 328 -3.45 -16.57 35.57
C THR A 328 -2.46 -17.52 34.89
N GLY A 329 -1.19 -17.55 35.32
CA GLY A 329 -0.16 -18.40 34.72
C GLY A 329 0.50 -17.78 33.49
N ALA A 330 0.66 -16.45 33.48
CA ALA A 330 1.32 -15.68 32.42
C ALA A 330 2.78 -16.02 32.12
N SER A 331 3.38 -17.03 32.75
CA SER A 331 4.70 -17.54 32.36
C SER A 331 4.75 -18.01 30.90
N SER A 332 3.60 -18.11 30.20
CA SER A 332 3.51 -18.30 28.74
C SER A 332 3.21 -17.03 27.91
N ILE A 333 3.18 -15.82 28.48
CA ILE A 333 2.85 -14.59 27.72
C ILE A 333 3.98 -14.23 26.76
N TYR A 334 5.24 -14.24 27.24
CA TYR A 334 6.40 -13.92 26.39
C TYR A 334 6.49 -14.85 25.17
N SER A 335 6.19 -16.13 25.35
CA SER A 335 6.19 -17.11 24.24
C SER A 335 5.10 -16.86 23.19
N ARG A 336 4.15 -15.97 23.45
CA ARG A 336 3.18 -15.52 22.45
C ARG A 336 3.73 -14.42 21.55
N TYR A 337 4.86 -13.80 21.87
CA TYR A 337 5.46 -12.77 21.03
C TYR A 337 6.74 -13.32 20.40
N GLY A 338 6.92 -13.05 19.10
CA GLY A 338 8.13 -13.44 18.36
C GLY A 338 9.13 -12.29 18.24
N ALA A 339 10.16 -12.51 17.44
CA ALA A 339 11.11 -11.46 17.08
C ALA A 339 10.46 -10.37 16.20
N ARG A 340 9.42 -10.75 15.43
CA ARG A 340 8.61 -9.84 14.61
C ARG A 340 7.17 -9.77 15.12
N ARG A 341 6.48 -8.66 14.85
CA ARG A 341 5.09 -8.46 15.28
C ARG A 341 4.10 -9.40 14.60
N ASP A 342 4.33 -9.77 13.34
CA ASP A 342 3.52 -10.75 12.60
C ASP A 342 3.63 -12.18 13.16
N GLN A 343 4.63 -12.44 14.00
CA GLN A 343 4.83 -13.70 14.71
C GLN A 343 4.11 -13.75 16.06
N TRP A 344 3.43 -12.67 16.48
CA TRP A 344 2.57 -12.70 17.66
C TRP A 344 1.51 -13.80 17.51
N ILE A 345 1.32 -14.61 18.54
CA ILE A 345 0.30 -15.66 18.68
C ILE A 345 -0.85 -15.05 19.48
N PRO A 346 -1.96 -14.67 18.83
CA PRO A 346 -3.06 -14.02 19.52
C PRO A 346 -3.61 -14.86 20.67
N PHE A 347 -4.21 -14.20 21.67
CA PHE A 347 -4.82 -14.83 22.84
C PHE A 347 -6.16 -15.51 22.49
N LEU A 348 -6.08 -16.42 21.53
CA LEU A 348 -7.13 -17.31 21.07
C LEU A 348 -6.67 -18.72 21.44
N ASP A 349 -7.60 -19.66 21.54
CA ASP A 349 -7.30 -21.09 21.75
C ASP A 349 -6.64 -21.69 20.48
N SER A 350 -5.43 -21.24 20.15
CA SER A 350 -4.68 -21.51 18.92
C SER A 350 -3.18 -21.25 19.13
N THR A 351 -2.36 -21.95 18.35
CA THR A 351 -0.91 -21.72 18.24
C THR A 351 -0.52 -20.96 16.97
N LEU A 352 -1.51 -20.55 16.17
CA LEU A 352 -1.27 -19.79 14.95
C LEU A 352 -0.81 -18.38 15.28
N THR A 353 0.16 -17.88 14.52
CA THR A 353 0.56 -16.47 14.56
C THR A 353 -0.54 -15.58 13.97
N ALA A 354 -0.42 -14.26 14.15
CA ALA A 354 -1.29 -13.25 13.57
C ALA A 354 -1.38 -13.40 12.04
N TRP A 355 -0.24 -13.61 11.38
CA TRP A 355 -0.21 -13.98 9.96
C TRP A 355 -1.00 -15.26 9.68
N GLY A 356 -0.75 -16.33 10.44
CA GLY A 356 -1.42 -17.62 10.26
C GLY A 356 -2.95 -17.55 10.43
N VAL A 357 -3.43 -16.72 11.35
CA VAL A 357 -4.87 -16.47 11.57
C VAL A 357 -5.50 -15.76 10.36
N ILE A 358 -4.86 -14.71 9.84
CA ILE A 358 -5.34 -13.96 8.67
C ILE A 358 -5.31 -14.84 7.42
N ASP A 359 -4.21 -15.55 7.21
CA ASP A 359 -4.03 -16.45 6.08
C ASP A 359 -5.08 -17.59 6.10
N GLU A 360 -5.34 -18.19 7.25
CA GLU A 360 -6.40 -19.20 7.39
C GLU A 360 -7.79 -18.64 7.05
N ALA A 361 -8.13 -17.46 7.57
CA ALA A 361 -9.41 -16.83 7.30
C ALA A 361 -9.59 -16.51 5.82
N VAL A 362 -8.55 -15.98 5.17
CA VAL A 362 -8.55 -15.66 3.74
C VAL A 362 -8.62 -16.93 2.89
N ARG A 363 -7.85 -17.98 3.21
CA ARG A 363 -7.95 -19.28 2.53
C ARG A 363 -9.37 -19.85 2.64
N GLY A 364 -10.00 -19.76 3.79
CA GLY A 364 -11.39 -20.18 3.99
C GLY A 364 -12.38 -19.42 3.09
N LEU A 365 -12.23 -18.10 2.96
CA LEU A 365 -13.07 -17.29 2.08
C LEU A 365 -12.83 -17.57 0.58
N ASN A 366 -11.56 -17.73 0.19
CA ASN A 366 -11.20 -18.05 -1.19
C ASN A 366 -11.70 -19.44 -1.60
N ALA A 367 -11.64 -20.42 -0.69
CA ALA A 367 -12.09 -21.78 -0.95
C ALA A 367 -13.63 -21.89 -1.04
N THR A 368 -14.36 -21.10 -0.23
CA THR A 368 -15.83 -21.15 -0.23
C THR A 368 -16.47 -20.33 -1.34
N GLY A 369 -15.72 -19.45 -2.02
CA GLY A 369 -16.26 -18.58 -3.07
C GLY A 369 -17.32 -17.62 -2.51
N HIS A 370 -17.00 -16.96 -1.39
CA HIS A 370 -17.95 -16.12 -0.65
C HIS A 370 -18.72 -15.16 -1.58
N PRO A 371 -20.07 -15.10 -1.54
CA PRO A 371 -20.86 -14.32 -2.49
C PRO A 371 -20.48 -12.84 -2.56
N GLY A 372 -20.13 -12.25 -1.41
CA GLY A 372 -19.68 -10.85 -1.32
C GLY A 372 -18.33 -10.55 -2.01
N LEU A 373 -17.57 -11.58 -2.39
CA LEU A 373 -16.31 -11.42 -3.13
C LEU A 373 -16.51 -11.56 -4.65
N GLY A 374 -17.60 -12.21 -5.10
CA GLY A 374 -17.76 -12.60 -6.50
C GLY A 374 -16.63 -13.54 -6.96
N GLN A 375 -16.09 -13.35 -8.16
CA GLN A 375 -14.97 -14.13 -8.70
C GLN A 375 -13.59 -13.59 -8.27
N ARG A 376 -13.50 -13.07 -7.04
CA ARG A 376 -12.27 -12.44 -6.55
C ARG A 376 -11.52 -13.37 -5.60
N PHE A 377 -10.21 -13.39 -5.79
CA PHE A 377 -9.29 -14.06 -4.89
C PHE A 377 -8.63 -13.02 -3.99
N ILE A 378 -8.74 -13.18 -2.68
CA ILE A 378 -8.08 -12.29 -1.72
C ILE A 378 -6.64 -12.75 -1.53
N LYS A 379 -5.70 -11.82 -1.64
CA LYS A 379 -4.30 -12.03 -1.32
C LYS A 379 -3.90 -11.16 -0.12
N PRO A 380 -3.57 -11.73 1.06
CA PRO A 380 -3.08 -10.94 2.18
C PRO A 380 -1.76 -10.24 1.82
N GLN A 381 -1.62 -8.98 2.22
CA GLN A 381 -0.40 -8.18 2.05
C GLN A 381 -0.07 -7.54 3.40
N TYR A 382 0.99 -8.03 4.03
CA TYR A 382 1.41 -7.52 5.33
C TYR A 382 2.11 -6.18 5.14
N TYR A 383 1.87 -5.24 6.06
CA TYR A 383 2.56 -3.97 6.17
C TYR A 383 3.10 -3.85 7.60
N SER A 384 4.43 -3.88 7.76
CA SER A 384 5.07 -3.93 9.07
C SER A 384 4.78 -2.69 9.90
N PHE A 385 4.33 -2.86 11.13
CA PHE A 385 4.13 -1.71 12.01
C PHE A 385 5.45 -1.06 12.46
N ASP A 386 6.58 -1.77 12.34
CA ASP A 386 7.91 -1.25 12.70
C ASP A 386 8.32 -0.02 11.86
N ALA A 387 7.80 0.08 10.63
CA ALA A 387 7.99 1.23 9.75
C ALA A 387 7.41 2.54 10.33
N LEU A 388 6.49 2.47 11.31
CA LEU A 388 5.93 3.62 12.00
C LEU A 388 6.60 3.90 13.35
N ILE A 389 7.51 3.03 13.78
CA ILE A 389 8.26 3.16 15.03
C ILE A 389 9.68 3.66 14.75
N ASN A 390 10.33 3.12 13.71
CA ASN A 390 11.68 3.47 13.32
C ASN A 390 11.68 4.76 12.48
N GLN A 391 12.26 5.84 12.98
CA GLN A 391 12.27 7.15 12.29
C GLN A 391 12.86 7.12 10.87
N GLU A 392 13.91 6.30 10.66
CA GLU A 392 14.53 6.15 9.33
C GLU A 392 13.57 5.47 8.35
N GLU A 393 12.92 4.37 8.77
CA GLU A 393 11.92 3.66 7.95
C GLU A 393 10.68 4.51 7.74
N GLU A 394 10.24 5.23 8.77
CA GLU A 394 9.08 6.14 8.73
C GLU A 394 9.28 7.18 7.64
N THR A 395 10.48 7.77 7.55
CA THR A 395 10.75 8.77 6.51
C THR A 395 10.62 8.19 5.10
N LEU A 396 11.09 6.97 4.87
CA LEU A 396 11.08 6.33 3.55
C LEU A 396 9.72 5.73 3.18
N LEU A 397 8.98 5.22 4.17
CA LEU A 397 7.75 4.45 3.96
C LEU A 397 6.49 5.24 4.31
N SER A 398 6.57 6.40 4.95
CA SER A 398 5.41 7.23 5.32
C SER A 398 4.41 7.45 4.17
N PRO A 399 4.82 7.77 2.92
CA PRO A 399 3.87 7.92 1.82
C PRO A 399 3.04 6.66 1.52
N ILE A 400 3.64 5.48 1.70
CA ILE A 400 2.96 4.19 1.55
C ILE A 400 1.91 4.02 2.64
N TYR A 401 2.20 4.38 3.89
CA TYR A 401 1.24 4.26 5.00
C TYR A 401 0.11 5.27 4.90
N ASP A 402 0.36 6.47 4.39
CA ASP A 402 -0.66 7.45 4.07
C ASP A 402 -1.63 6.91 2.97
N ASP A 403 -1.10 6.29 1.91
CA ASP A 403 -1.92 5.64 0.87
C ASP A 403 -2.78 4.50 1.44
N ILE A 404 -2.23 3.65 2.30
CA ILE A 404 -2.98 2.54 2.92
C ILE A 404 -4.07 3.07 3.85
N ALA A 405 -3.76 4.09 4.64
CA ALA A 405 -4.74 4.71 5.53
C ALA A 405 -5.92 5.29 4.73
N LYS A 406 -5.67 5.85 3.53
CA LYS A 406 -6.70 6.39 2.65
C LYS A 406 -7.48 5.33 1.88
N THR A 407 -6.80 4.30 1.40
CA THR A 407 -7.43 3.23 0.60
C THR A 407 -8.15 2.19 1.45
N GLY A 408 -7.77 2.07 2.73
CA GLY A 408 -8.31 1.13 3.69
C GLY A 408 -7.38 -0.04 3.95
N CYS A 409 -7.39 -0.56 5.17
CA CYS A 409 -6.67 -1.77 5.57
C CYS A 409 -7.35 -2.48 6.72
N ILE A 410 -6.79 -3.61 7.12
CA ILE A 410 -7.14 -4.28 8.37
C ILE A 410 -6.04 -4.06 9.39
N VAL A 411 -6.43 -3.62 10.58
CA VAL A 411 -5.55 -3.55 11.74
C VAL A 411 -5.99 -4.64 12.71
N LEU A 412 -5.08 -5.58 12.95
CA LEU A 412 -5.21 -6.61 13.99
C LEU A 412 -4.38 -6.16 15.19
N ALA A 413 -5.03 -5.80 16.29
CA ALA A 413 -4.36 -5.23 17.45
C ALA A 413 -4.41 -6.16 18.66
N ASP A 414 -3.25 -6.35 19.28
CA ASP A 414 -3.13 -6.90 20.62
C ASP A 414 -3.46 -5.81 21.64
N GLU A 415 -4.47 -6.07 22.46
CA GLU A 415 -4.90 -5.13 23.48
C GLU A 415 -3.82 -4.89 24.55
N LEU A 416 -3.02 -5.90 24.89
CA LEU A 416 -1.94 -5.74 25.87
C LEU A 416 -0.83 -4.82 25.34
N SER A 417 -0.51 -4.97 24.05
CA SER A 417 0.53 -4.17 23.38
C SER A 417 0.23 -2.68 23.32
N LEU A 418 -1.05 -2.28 23.40
CA LEU A 418 -1.44 -0.87 23.45
C LEU A 418 -1.08 -0.17 24.78
N PHE A 419 -0.66 -0.92 25.80
CA PHE A 419 -0.07 -0.36 27.01
C PHE A 419 1.42 -0.01 26.82
N HIS A 420 2.08 -0.55 25.79
CA HIS A 420 3.46 -0.21 25.46
C HIS A 420 3.53 1.21 24.88
N ARG A 421 4.35 2.08 25.49
CA ARG A 421 4.39 3.52 25.15
C ARG A 421 4.75 3.75 23.69
N THR A 422 5.81 3.10 23.20
CA THR A 422 6.31 3.25 21.83
C THR A 422 5.24 2.88 20.80
N ILE A 423 4.63 1.70 20.95
CA ILE A 423 3.57 1.19 20.08
C ILE A 423 2.36 2.12 20.09
N ARG A 424 1.89 2.52 21.29
CA ARG A 424 0.77 3.44 21.43
C ARG A 424 1.04 4.79 20.79
N SER A 425 2.23 5.36 21.01
CA SER A 425 2.63 6.65 20.43
C SER A 425 2.66 6.57 18.90
N ALA A 426 3.36 5.58 18.35
CA ALA A 426 3.45 5.35 16.91
C ALA A 426 2.05 5.20 16.29
N PHE A 427 1.17 4.42 16.91
CA PHE A 427 -0.18 4.21 16.38
C PHE A 427 -0.99 5.51 16.39
N THR A 428 -1.06 6.19 17.53
CA THR A 428 -1.86 7.43 17.72
C THR A 428 -1.36 8.60 16.87
N GLN A 429 -0.07 8.65 16.55
CA GLN A 429 0.55 9.67 15.70
C GLN A 429 0.48 9.32 14.21
N SER A 430 0.28 8.05 13.86
CA SER A 430 0.21 7.59 12.47
C SER A 430 -1.09 7.97 11.76
N TYR A 431 -1.06 7.91 10.43
CA TYR A 431 -2.23 8.02 9.55
C TYR A 431 -3.31 6.97 9.84
N LEU A 432 -2.94 5.85 10.48
CA LEU A 432 -3.88 4.79 10.81
C LEU A 432 -4.89 5.25 11.85
N PHE A 433 -4.50 6.04 12.85
CA PHE A 433 -5.35 6.37 14.00
C PHE A 433 -6.72 6.98 13.64
N ASN A 434 -6.75 7.85 12.64
CA ASN A 434 -7.95 8.61 12.25
C ASN A 434 -8.57 8.13 10.94
N SER A 435 -8.12 7.00 10.38
CA SER A 435 -8.64 6.47 9.12
C SER A 435 -9.82 5.51 9.32
N ASP A 436 -10.63 5.35 8.27
CA ASP A 436 -11.76 4.41 8.23
C ASP A 436 -11.30 2.98 7.87
N HIS A 437 -10.26 2.49 8.54
CA HIS A 437 -9.79 1.11 8.40
C HIS A 437 -10.67 0.13 9.19
N ALA A 438 -10.61 -1.15 8.85
CA ALA A 438 -11.19 -2.21 9.67
C ALA A 438 -10.26 -2.50 10.84
N LEU A 439 -10.78 -2.48 12.07
CA LEU A 439 -10.01 -2.70 13.29
C LEU A 439 -10.62 -3.86 14.07
N VAL A 440 -9.77 -4.78 14.48
CA VAL A 440 -10.14 -5.82 15.44
C VAL A 440 -9.11 -5.89 16.55
N THR A 441 -9.57 -5.84 17.81
CA THR A 441 -8.70 -5.99 18.99
C THR A 441 -8.90 -7.37 19.63
N ILE A 442 -7.78 -8.00 20.00
CA ILE A 442 -7.77 -9.31 20.66
C ILE A 442 -7.34 -9.12 22.11
N SER A 443 -8.16 -9.66 23.01
CA SER A 443 -7.95 -9.52 24.45
C SER A 443 -7.28 -10.76 25.03
N PRO A 444 -6.34 -10.61 25.98
CA PRO A 444 -5.87 -11.73 26.79
C PRO A 444 -6.92 -12.29 27.75
N PHE A 445 -8.08 -11.63 27.89
CA PHE A 445 -9.13 -12.02 28.83
C PHE A 445 -10.46 -12.25 28.15
N ASP A 446 -11.27 -13.13 28.75
CA ASP A 446 -12.66 -13.24 28.35
C ASP A 446 -13.49 -12.03 28.79
N THR A 447 -14.54 -11.77 28.01
CA THR A 447 -15.44 -10.61 28.05
C THR A 447 -16.11 -10.37 29.41
N VAL A 448 -16.18 -11.38 30.28
CA VAL A 448 -16.89 -11.33 31.57
C VAL A 448 -15.95 -10.95 32.74
N SER A 449 -14.64 -10.86 32.51
CA SER A 449 -13.67 -10.61 33.59
C SER A 449 -13.69 -9.15 34.07
N THR A 450 -13.47 -8.92 35.37
CA THR A 450 -13.27 -7.55 35.91
C THR A 450 -12.07 -6.86 35.26
N ALA A 451 -11.03 -7.64 34.90
CA ALA A 451 -9.87 -7.16 34.16
C ALA A 451 -10.24 -6.54 32.80
N ARG A 452 -11.30 -7.02 32.14
CA ARG A 452 -11.80 -6.44 30.88
C ARG A 452 -12.17 -4.96 31.02
N ARG A 453 -12.73 -4.56 32.16
CA ARG A 453 -13.14 -3.16 32.39
C ARG A 453 -11.95 -2.19 32.34
N LEU A 454 -10.75 -2.66 32.69
CA LEU A 454 -9.52 -1.88 32.63
C LEU A 454 -9.14 -1.59 31.17
N PHE A 455 -9.25 -2.59 30.29
CA PHE A 455 -9.05 -2.43 28.85
C PHE A 455 -10.08 -1.49 28.22
N ASP A 456 -11.36 -1.66 28.53
CA ASP A 456 -12.41 -0.84 27.92
C ASP A 456 -12.26 0.64 28.28
N ALA A 457 -11.84 0.96 29.51
CA ALA A 457 -11.56 2.33 29.92
C ALA A 457 -10.38 2.93 29.14
N GLU A 458 -9.31 2.16 28.95
CA GLU A 458 -8.13 2.58 28.18
C GLU A 458 -8.49 2.77 26.69
N PHE A 459 -9.19 1.83 26.06
CA PHE A 459 -9.54 1.91 24.64
C PHE A 459 -10.57 2.98 24.32
N ARG A 460 -11.54 3.21 25.21
CA ARG A 460 -12.43 4.37 25.09
C ARG A 460 -11.65 5.68 25.03
N ARG A 461 -10.51 5.75 25.71
CA ARG A 461 -9.70 6.97 25.79
C ARG A 461 -8.68 7.08 24.66
N GLU A 462 -7.99 6.00 24.35
CA GLU A 462 -6.90 5.99 23.36
C GLU A 462 -7.44 5.75 21.96
N LEU A 463 -8.37 4.81 21.76
CA LEU A 463 -8.95 4.45 20.46
C LEU A 463 -10.31 5.12 20.20
N ARG A 464 -10.49 6.37 20.64
CA ARG A 464 -11.80 7.09 20.64
C ARG A 464 -12.57 6.97 19.33
N THR A 465 -11.89 7.17 18.20
CA THR A 465 -12.53 7.15 16.87
C THR A 465 -13.07 5.76 16.52
N ALA A 466 -12.24 4.74 16.65
CA ALA A 466 -12.64 3.36 16.37
C ALA A 466 -13.66 2.83 17.40
N PHE A 467 -13.50 3.19 18.67
CA PHE A 467 -14.45 2.81 19.72
C PHE A 467 -15.82 3.46 19.50
N ARG A 468 -15.87 4.72 19.04
CA ARG A 468 -17.12 5.38 18.64
C ARG A 468 -17.80 4.63 17.48
N ARG A 469 -17.02 4.23 16.47
CA ARG A 469 -17.53 3.45 15.33
C ARG A 469 -18.17 2.12 15.78
N PHE A 470 -17.51 1.43 16.71
CA PHE A 470 -18.05 0.22 17.32
C PHE A 470 -19.31 0.46 18.16
N GLU A 471 -19.22 1.31 19.19
CA GLU A 471 -20.27 1.44 20.21
C GLU A 471 -21.49 2.25 19.74
N ARG A 472 -21.27 3.28 18.91
CA ARG A 472 -22.34 4.23 18.53
C ARG A 472 -22.79 4.08 17.09
N GLU A 473 -21.88 3.73 16.18
CA GLU A 473 -22.18 3.60 14.76
C GLU A 473 -22.46 2.14 14.36
N TYR A 474 -22.23 1.18 15.26
CA TYR A 474 -22.37 -0.27 15.03
C TYR A 474 -21.65 -0.73 13.77
N ASP A 475 -20.48 -0.14 13.50
CA ASP A 475 -19.67 -0.47 12.33
C ASP A 475 -19.14 -1.91 12.44
N ALA A 476 -19.62 -2.80 11.58
CA ALA A 476 -19.21 -4.20 11.53
C ALA A 476 -17.69 -4.38 11.32
N GLN A 477 -17.00 -3.37 10.78
CA GLN A 477 -15.55 -3.38 10.58
C GLN A 477 -14.75 -3.00 11.83
N CYS A 478 -15.40 -2.62 12.93
CA CYS A 478 -14.74 -2.37 14.20
C CYS A 478 -15.24 -3.40 15.22
N GLU A 479 -14.34 -4.19 15.79
CA GLU A 479 -14.68 -5.18 16.82
C GLU A 479 -13.65 -5.15 17.95
N PHE A 480 -14.13 -5.13 19.19
CA PHE A 480 -13.28 -5.00 20.36
C PHE A 480 -13.39 -6.21 21.28
N GLY A 481 -12.24 -6.58 21.84
CA GLY A 481 -12.17 -7.59 22.88
C GLY A 481 -12.54 -8.98 22.42
N ILE A 482 -12.04 -9.39 21.25
CA ILE A 482 -12.21 -10.77 20.84
C ILE A 482 -11.32 -11.66 21.72
N SER A 483 -11.94 -12.60 22.42
CA SER A 483 -11.29 -13.54 23.33
C SER A 483 -11.25 -14.98 22.80
N ASN A 484 -11.91 -15.27 21.67
CA ASN A 484 -11.98 -16.62 21.13
C ASN A 484 -11.92 -16.65 19.59
N ARG A 485 -11.41 -17.77 19.07
CA ARG A 485 -11.17 -17.97 17.63
C ARG A 485 -12.45 -17.94 16.81
N THR A 486 -13.56 -18.50 17.32
CA THR A 486 -14.83 -18.56 16.59
C THR A 486 -15.38 -17.16 16.32
N ARG A 487 -15.33 -16.24 17.29
CA ARG A 487 -15.76 -14.85 17.12
C ARG A 487 -14.86 -14.12 16.12
N LEU A 488 -13.54 -14.33 16.19
CA LEU A 488 -12.62 -13.72 15.21
C LEU A 488 -12.89 -14.23 13.78
N ALA A 489 -13.08 -15.54 13.61
CA ALA A 489 -13.38 -16.13 12.31
C ALA A 489 -14.71 -15.60 11.73
N ARG A 490 -15.75 -15.47 12.57
CA ARG A 490 -17.03 -14.84 12.17
C ARG A 490 -16.84 -13.38 11.78
N TRP A 491 -16.03 -12.64 12.53
CA TRP A 491 -15.71 -11.26 12.19
C TRP A 491 -15.00 -11.18 10.83
N PHE A 492 -13.96 -11.98 10.58
CA PHE A 492 -13.29 -12.01 9.27
C PHE A 492 -14.27 -12.35 8.14
N TYR A 493 -15.11 -13.38 8.33
CA TYR A 493 -16.09 -13.79 7.32
C TYR A 493 -17.03 -12.64 6.91
N ASN A 494 -17.46 -11.83 7.88
CA ASN A 494 -18.38 -10.71 7.63
C ASN A 494 -17.65 -9.43 7.17
N SER A 495 -16.49 -9.14 7.74
CA SER A 495 -15.80 -7.85 7.59
C SER A 495 -14.87 -7.80 6.38
N LEU A 496 -14.26 -8.93 6.00
CA LEU A 496 -13.34 -8.98 4.85
C LEU A 496 -14.02 -8.60 3.53
N PRO A 497 -15.21 -9.14 3.17
CA PRO A 497 -15.89 -8.72 1.95
C PRO A 497 -16.19 -7.22 1.91
N LEU A 498 -16.61 -6.64 3.05
CA LEU A 498 -16.85 -5.20 3.17
C LEU A 498 -15.56 -4.39 2.99
N ALA A 499 -14.45 -4.85 3.56
CA ALA A 499 -13.15 -4.20 3.41
C ALA A 499 -12.69 -4.21 1.94
N ILE A 500 -12.84 -5.35 1.26
CA ILE A 500 -12.53 -5.50 -0.17
C ILE A 500 -13.38 -4.56 -1.05
N VAL A 501 -14.67 -4.37 -0.73
CA VAL A 501 -15.51 -3.40 -1.45
C VAL A 501 -14.98 -1.98 -1.26
N ARG A 502 -14.62 -1.57 -0.03
CA ARG A 502 -14.04 -0.25 0.25
C ARG A 502 -12.70 -0.03 -0.46
N LEU A 503 -11.86 -1.06 -0.61
CA LEU A 503 -10.60 -0.96 -1.37
C LEU A 503 -10.82 -0.62 -2.86
N LYS A 504 -12.01 -0.89 -3.40
CA LYS A 504 -12.36 -0.53 -4.78
C LYS A 504 -12.95 0.85 -4.90
N GLU A 505 -13.84 1.16 -3.95
CA GLU A 505 -14.60 2.40 -3.89
C GLU A 505 -14.26 3.07 -2.57
N PRO A 506 -13.05 3.68 -2.46
CA PRO A 506 -12.68 4.37 -1.24
C PRO A 506 -13.74 5.45 -0.98
N PRO A 507 -14.18 5.63 0.28
CA PRO A 507 -15.14 6.68 0.59
C PRO A 507 -14.59 8.02 0.12
N PRO A 508 -15.44 8.92 -0.38
CA PRO A 508 -14.99 10.24 -0.83
C PRO A 508 -14.25 10.95 0.30
N ASP A 509 -13.09 11.51 -0.05
CA ASP A 509 -12.18 12.18 0.90
C ASP A 509 -12.98 13.17 1.79
N PRO A 510 -13.00 12.98 3.12
CA PRO A 510 -13.78 13.81 4.03
C PRO A 510 -13.39 15.30 4.00
N GLY A 511 -12.13 15.60 3.69
CA GLY A 511 -11.63 16.96 3.50
C GLY A 511 -12.18 17.57 2.22
N LYS A 512 -12.15 16.83 1.10
CA LYS A 512 -12.78 17.26 -0.17
C LYS A 512 -14.29 17.39 -0.05
N MET A 513 -14.95 16.49 0.66
CA MET A 513 -16.38 16.62 0.95
C MET A 513 -16.64 17.87 1.79
N ARG A 514 -15.88 18.13 2.86
CA ARG A 514 -16.01 19.37 3.64
C ARG A 514 -15.77 20.61 2.80
N GLN A 515 -14.77 20.61 1.92
CA GLN A 515 -14.48 21.71 1.01
C GLN A 515 -15.61 21.89 -0.02
N PHE A 516 -16.12 20.81 -0.60
CA PHE A 516 -17.28 20.82 -1.50
C PHE A 516 -18.52 21.38 -0.80
N PHE A 517 -18.86 20.90 0.39
CA PHE A 517 -20.00 21.40 1.15
C PHE A 517 -19.81 22.86 1.59
N SER A 518 -18.60 23.25 2.00
CA SER A 518 -18.25 24.64 2.29
C SER A 518 -18.44 25.53 1.06
N ASN A 519 -17.96 25.10 -0.11
CA ASN A 519 -18.10 25.81 -1.37
C ASN A 519 -19.56 25.87 -1.84
N ALA A 520 -20.35 24.84 -1.53
CA ALA A 520 -21.79 24.79 -1.78
C ALA A 520 -22.63 25.56 -0.75
N GLY A 521 -22.01 26.22 0.25
CA GLY A 521 -22.72 26.92 1.32
C GLY A 521 -23.50 26.01 2.28
N LEU A 522 -23.26 24.70 2.24
CA LEU A 522 -23.90 23.69 3.06
C LEU A 522 -23.06 23.40 4.30
N ARG A 523 -23.71 23.28 5.47
CA ARG A 523 -23.02 22.80 6.67
C ARG A 523 -22.80 21.29 6.53
N ALA A 524 -21.57 20.83 6.74
CA ALA A 524 -21.22 19.42 6.68
C ALA A 524 -21.81 18.63 7.88
N ASN A 525 -23.13 18.41 7.88
CA ASN A 525 -23.79 17.44 8.75
C ASN A 525 -24.24 16.24 7.89
N ARG A 526 -23.93 15.01 8.33
CA ARG A 526 -24.23 13.74 7.63
C ARG A 526 -25.68 13.66 7.11
N SER A 527 -26.67 14.21 7.82
CA SER A 527 -28.07 14.19 7.37
C SER A 527 -28.31 15.07 6.13
N GLN A 528 -27.76 16.29 6.10
CA GLN A 528 -27.89 17.20 4.95
C GLN A 528 -27.09 16.71 3.73
N ILE A 529 -25.99 16.00 3.98
CA ILE A 529 -25.18 15.34 2.94
C ILE A 529 -25.98 14.22 2.29
N ALA A 530 -26.61 13.35 3.09
CA ALA A 530 -27.45 12.28 2.58
C ALA A 530 -28.66 12.86 1.82
N ASP A 531 -29.37 13.83 2.40
CA ASP A 531 -30.53 14.47 1.76
C ASP A 531 -30.15 15.14 0.43
N TYR A 532 -28.99 15.80 0.36
CA TYR A 532 -28.49 16.41 -0.88
C TYR A 532 -28.16 15.36 -1.95
N LEU A 533 -27.43 14.30 -1.58
CA LEU A 533 -27.09 13.21 -2.50
C LEU A 533 -28.34 12.46 -3.00
N TYR A 534 -29.34 12.24 -2.14
CA TYR A 534 -30.59 11.57 -2.52
C TYR A 534 -31.56 12.48 -3.29
N SER A 535 -31.55 13.80 -3.05
CA SER A 535 -32.43 14.74 -3.77
C SER A 535 -31.89 15.17 -5.13
N HIS A 536 -30.58 15.03 -5.38
CA HIS A 536 -29.94 15.46 -6.62
C HIS A 536 -29.27 14.31 -7.40
N GLY A 537 -29.37 13.06 -6.91
CA GLY A 537 -28.65 11.91 -7.46
C GLY A 537 -29.55 10.77 -7.96
N THR A 538 -30.33 11.01 -9.02
CA THR A 538 -30.67 9.99 -10.04
C THR A 538 -31.01 10.66 -11.37
N VAL A 539 -30.03 10.80 -12.27
CA VAL A 539 -30.22 10.88 -13.72
C VAL A 539 -28.99 10.18 -14.37
N PRO A 540 -29.18 9.28 -15.36
CA PRO A 540 -28.23 8.24 -15.77
C PRO A 540 -26.91 8.72 -16.40
#